data_AF-A0AA89AWT7-F1
#
_entry.id   AF-A0AA89AWT7-F1
#
_cell.length_a   1.000
_cell.length_b   1.000
_cell.length_c   1.000
_cell.angle_alpha   90.00
_cell.angle_beta   90.00
_cell.angle_gamma   90.00
#
_symmetry.space_group_name_H-M   'P 1'
#
loop_
_entity.id
_entity.type
_entity.pdbx_description
1 polymer ?
#
loop_
_entity_poly.entity_id
_entity_poly.type
_entity_poly.pdbx_seq_one_letter_code
_entity_poly.pdbx_strand_id
1 'polypeptide(L)'
;MGKPLFYEILDKPATSCVIGICSAIWFYIRKKNIGYSHVGLSYETAIEGHHWRLITSAFSHISFLHLVFNMSALWSLGVVEQLGHMGLGVEFYLQYTLVMVVLSGFAPFESLIFTSIIVPQASFLGHLSGIIVGYSIAWGLIHGMNNYWAVSMLGWIVLVFVSSLKRSGAFDFNFLEIEPVTDPSLPSVRFLAPGTGRTLQMSSLHEAGADIV
;
A
#
# COMPACT_ATOMS: atom_id res chain seq x y z
N MET A 1 19.81 28.83 22.00
CA MET A 1 19.66 29.67 20.80
C MET A 1 20.07 28.82 19.61
N GLY A 2 19.23 28.69 18.58
CA GLY A 2 19.57 27.92 17.37
C GLY A 2 20.78 28.51 16.66
N LYS A 3 21.52 27.70 15.90
CA LYS A 3 22.58 28.21 15.04
C LYS A 3 21.95 29.13 13.97
N PRO A 4 22.61 30.21 13.54
CA PRO A 4 22.10 31.01 12.44
C PRO A 4 22.01 30.17 11.15
N LEU A 5 20.94 30.35 10.37
CA LEU A 5 20.65 29.57 9.16
C LEU A 5 21.83 29.48 8.19
N PHE A 6 22.60 30.56 8.04
CA PHE A 6 23.77 30.59 7.17
C PHE A 6 24.81 29.52 7.54
N TYR A 7 25.04 29.29 8.83
CA TYR A 7 25.93 28.22 9.29
C TYR A 7 25.31 26.85 9.05
N GLU A 8 24.00 26.70 9.21
CA GLU A 8 23.32 25.43 8.90
C GLU A 8 23.39 25.05 7.42
N ILE A 9 23.34 26.04 6.52
CA ILE A 9 23.51 25.86 5.08
C ILE A 9 24.94 25.36 4.77
N LEU A 10 25.95 25.95 5.41
CA LEU A 10 27.35 25.54 5.26
C LEU A 10 27.62 24.15 5.86
N ASP A 11 26.95 23.81 6.96
CA ASP A 11 27.07 22.51 7.61
C ASP A 11 26.38 21.37 6.80
N LYS A 12 25.54 21.69 5.80
CA LYS A 12 24.81 20.74 4.93
C LYS A 12 24.99 21.07 3.44
N PRO A 13 26.22 20.97 2.90
CA PRO A 13 26.53 21.48 1.57
C PRO A 13 25.79 20.74 0.44
N ALA A 14 25.63 19.41 0.51
CA ALA A 14 24.97 18.65 -0.54
C ALA A 14 23.45 18.90 -0.54
N THR A 15 22.80 18.89 0.62
CA THR A 15 21.37 19.19 0.76
C THR A 15 21.07 20.59 0.25
N SER A 16 21.87 21.58 0.65
CA SER A 16 21.70 22.97 0.21
C SER A 16 21.84 23.13 -1.30
N CYS A 17 22.82 22.46 -1.91
CA CYS A 17 22.99 22.43 -3.36
C CYS A 17 21.78 21.80 -4.08
N VAL A 18 21.29 20.65 -3.61
CA VAL A 18 20.13 19.97 -4.21
C VAL A 18 18.88 20.85 -4.12
N ILE A 19 18.61 21.46 -2.96
CA ILE A 19 17.50 22.39 -2.77
C ILE A 19 17.61 23.59 -3.72
N GLY A 20 18.82 24.15 -3.87
CA GLY A 20 19.10 25.24 -4.79
C GLY A 20 18.80 24.86 -6.25
N ILE A 21 19.23 23.67 -6.68
CA ILE A 21 18.97 23.14 -8.03
C ILE A 21 17.47 22.97 -8.28
N CYS A 22 16.75 22.29 -7.37
CA CYS A 22 15.30 22.09 -7.49
C CYS A 22 14.54 23.42 -7.54
N SER A 23 14.95 24.41 -6.72
CA SER A 23 14.35 25.74 -6.70
C SER A 23 14.61 26.52 -7.99
N ALA A 24 15.83 26.43 -8.54
CA ALA A 24 16.18 27.06 -9.81
C ALA A 24 15.41 26.44 -11.00
N ILE A 25 15.30 25.11 -11.03
CA ILE A 25 14.50 24.39 -12.04
C ILE A 25 13.03 24.77 -11.94
N TRP A 26 12.47 24.82 -10.72
CA TRP A 26 11.09 25.26 -10.50
C TRP A 26 10.86 26.68 -11.01
N PHE A 27 11.77 27.61 -10.71
CA PHE A 27 11.69 28.98 -11.20
C PHE A 27 11.72 29.05 -12.73
N TYR A 28 12.58 28.26 -13.36
CA TYR A 28 12.65 28.14 -14.82
C TYR A 28 11.34 27.61 -15.42
N ILE A 29 10.82 26.50 -14.89
CA ILE A 29 9.53 25.88 -15.27
C ILE A 29 8.41 26.92 -15.15
N ARG A 30 8.35 27.66 -14.04
CA ARG A 30 7.33 28.67 -13.79
C ARG A 30 7.43 29.83 -14.78
N LYS A 31 8.64 30.34 -15.03
CA LYS A 31 8.89 31.43 -15.98
C LYS A 31 8.50 31.05 -17.42
N LYS A 32 8.69 29.79 -17.79
CA LYS A 32 8.37 29.26 -19.13
C LYS A 32 6.96 28.66 -19.24
N ASN A 33 6.18 28.66 -18.16
CA ASN A 33 4.85 28.05 -18.11
C ASN A 33 4.85 26.59 -18.58
N ILE A 34 5.86 25.82 -18.19
CA ILE A 34 6.01 24.42 -18.59
C ILE A 34 5.04 23.57 -17.76
N GLY A 35 4.18 22.82 -18.44
CA GLY A 35 3.20 21.92 -17.80
C GLY A 35 3.78 20.56 -17.40
N TYR A 36 3.02 19.81 -16.60
CA TYR A 36 3.41 18.48 -16.11
C TYR A 36 3.78 17.50 -17.23
N SER A 37 3.05 17.52 -18.35
CA SER A 37 3.28 16.62 -19.50
C SER A 37 4.68 16.72 -20.12
N HIS A 38 5.41 17.81 -19.89
CA HIS A 38 6.73 18.05 -20.48
C HIS A 38 7.90 17.59 -19.62
N VAL A 39 7.69 17.42 -18.31
CA VAL A 39 8.76 17.15 -17.33
C VAL A 39 8.46 15.96 -16.42
N GLY A 40 7.18 15.61 -16.29
CA GLY A 40 6.71 14.47 -15.52
C GLY A 40 6.98 13.15 -16.23
N LEU A 41 7.08 12.10 -15.42
CA LEU A 41 7.13 10.73 -15.89
C LEU A 41 5.71 10.25 -16.20
N SER A 42 5.47 9.79 -17.42
CA SER A 42 4.26 9.08 -17.82
C SER A 42 4.61 7.85 -18.63
N TYR A 43 3.69 6.89 -18.67
CA TYR A 43 3.87 5.65 -19.43
C TYR A 43 4.10 5.92 -20.92
N GLU A 44 3.29 6.80 -21.50
CA GLU A 44 3.34 7.18 -22.91
C GLU A 44 4.70 7.77 -23.26
N THR A 45 5.18 8.71 -22.44
CA THR A 45 6.47 9.37 -22.66
C THR A 45 7.66 8.40 -22.52
N ALA A 46 7.51 7.37 -21.68
CA ALA A 46 8.54 6.34 -21.53
C ALA A 46 8.59 5.43 -22.76
N ILE A 47 7.45 5.07 -23.37
CA ILE A 47 7.40 4.31 -24.62
C ILE A 47 7.95 5.12 -25.79
N GLU A 48 7.70 6.43 -25.81
CA GLU A 48 8.23 7.36 -26.81
C GLU A 48 9.76 7.56 -26.73
N GLY A 49 10.43 6.95 -25.75
CA GLY A 49 11.88 6.98 -25.60
C GLY A 49 12.42 8.10 -24.71
N HIS A 50 11.56 8.84 -24.01
CA HIS A 50 11.96 9.91 -23.07
C HIS A 50 12.43 9.37 -21.71
N HIS A 51 13.31 8.36 -21.70
CA HIS A 51 13.75 7.65 -20.51
C HIS A 51 14.48 8.53 -19.49
N TRP A 52 15.11 9.63 -19.92
CA TRP A 52 15.75 10.59 -19.00
C TRP A 52 14.78 11.17 -17.97
N ARG A 53 13.47 11.17 -18.27
CA ARG A 53 12.43 11.62 -17.34
C ARG A 53 12.32 10.75 -16.09
N LEU A 54 12.86 9.53 -16.09
CA LEU A 54 12.98 8.72 -14.88
C LEU A 54 13.80 9.42 -13.78
N ILE A 55 14.84 10.14 -14.19
CA ILE A 55 15.74 10.86 -13.27
C ILE A 55 15.34 12.34 -13.20
N THR A 56 15.10 13.00 -14.34
CA THR A 56 14.87 14.46 -14.35
C THR A 56 13.55 14.86 -13.70
N SER A 57 12.56 13.96 -13.63
CA SER A 57 11.29 14.23 -12.95
C SER A 57 11.45 14.41 -11.44
N ALA A 58 12.41 13.74 -10.80
CA ALA A 58 12.70 13.88 -9.36
C ALA A 58 13.10 15.32 -8.97
N PHE A 59 13.65 16.09 -9.91
CA PHE A 59 14.03 17.49 -9.70
C PHE A 59 12.94 18.48 -10.16
N SER A 60 11.96 18.03 -10.93
CA SER A 60 11.00 18.89 -11.63
C SER A 60 9.69 19.01 -10.87
N HIS A 61 9.47 20.17 -10.24
CA HIS A 61 8.28 20.44 -9.45
C HIS A 61 7.35 21.42 -10.20
N ILE A 62 6.05 21.09 -10.31
CA ILE A 62 5.06 21.98 -10.94
C ILE A 62 4.38 22.87 -9.89
N SER A 63 4.03 22.30 -8.74
CA SER A 63 3.33 23.01 -7.66
C SER A 63 4.32 23.63 -6.68
N PHE A 64 4.06 24.88 -6.28
CA PHE A 64 4.82 25.57 -5.23
C PHE A 64 4.73 24.81 -3.90
N LEU A 65 3.54 24.33 -3.54
CA LEU A 65 3.32 23.57 -2.31
C LEU A 65 4.10 22.26 -2.30
N HIS A 66 4.13 21.54 -3.44
CA HIS A 66 4.92 20.32 -3.58
C HIS A 66 6.41 20.60 -3.44
N LEU A 67 6.90 21.70 -4.02
CA LEU A 67 8.29 22.12 -3.85
C LEU A 67 8.61 22.35 -2.37
N VAL A 68 7.81 23.17 -1.67
CA VAL A 68 8.05 23.52 -0.27
C VAL A 68 8.10 22.28 0.63
N PHE A 69 7.15 21.36 0.49
CA PHE A 69 7.14 20.14 1.29
C PHE A 69 8.35 19.23 0.99
N ASN A 70 8.72 19.07 -0.28
CA ASN A 70 9.90 18.27 -0.64
C ASN A 70 11.20 18.89 -0.12
N MET A 71 11.37 20.21 -0.25
CA MET A 71 12.55 20.90 0.27
C MET A 71 12.62 20.83 1.81
N SER A 72 11.47 20.86 2.49
CA SER A 72 11.40 20.71 3.96
C SER A 72 11.78 19.29 4.41
N ALA A 73 11.34 18.27 3.68
CA ALA A 73 11.73 16.89 3.93
C ALA A 73 13.22 16.66 3.67
N LEU A 74 13.75 17.16 2.54
CA LEU A 74 15.18 17.12 2.21
C LEU A 74 16.03 17.81 3.29
N TRP A 75 15.62 19.01 3.74
CA TRP A 75 16.32 19.74 4.79
C TRP A 75 16.40 18.96 6.12
N SER A 76 15.32 18.25 6.45
CA SER A 76 15.23 17.41 7.64
C SER A 76 16.17 16.20 7.54
N LEU A 77 16.23 15.56 6.37
CA LEU A 77 17.15 14.45 6.10
C LEU A 77 18.62 14.89 5.98
N GLY A 78 18.88 16.15 5.62
CA GLY A 78 20.24 16.70 5.50
C GLY A 78 21.04 16.71 6.82
N VAL A 79 20.42 16.39 7.96
CA VAL A 79 21.15 16.11 9.21
C VAL A 79 22.15 14.97 9.04
N VAL A 80 21.86 14.00 8.16
CA VAL A 80 22.74 12.85 7.85
C VAL A 80 24.14 13.31 7.42
N GLU A 81 24.28 14.41 6.67
CA GLU A 81 25.59 14.93 6.24
C GLU A 81 26.54 15.25 7.41
N GLN A 82 25.98 15.59 8.57
CA GLN A 82 26.74 15.95 9.78
C GLN A 82 27.16 14.71 10.60
N LEU A 83 26.65 13.52 10.26
CA LEU A 83 26.97 12.25 10.93
C LEU A 83 28.24 11.58 10.36
N GLY A 84 29.14 12.35 9.74
CA GLY A 84 30.39 11.83 9.16
C GLY A 84 31.27 11.06 10.14
N HIS A 85 31.27 11.44 11.42
CA HIS A 85 31.98 10.73 12.49
C HIS A 85 31.45 9.31 12.79
N MET A 86 30.22 9.00 12.34
CA MET A 86 29.62 7.66 12.40
C MET A 86 29.67 6.93 11.05
N GLY A 87 30.42 7.45 10.08
CA GLY A 87 30.49 6.91 8.71
C GLY A 87 29.29 7.28 7.82
N LEU A 88 28.37 8.14 8.28
CA LEU A 88 27.12 8.49 7.59
C LEU A 88 27.14 9.87 6.88
N GLY A 89 28.31 10.44 6.61
CA GLY A 89 28.46 11.82 6.12
C GLY A 89 27.95 12.11 4.69
N VAL A 90 28.49 13.17 4.08
CA VAL A 90 28.08 13.67 2.75
C VAL A 90 28.09 12.58 1.66
N GLU A 91 29.08 11.69 1.67
CA GLU A 91 29.15 10.59 0.69
C GLU A 91 27.97 9.64 0.81
N PHE A 92 27.65 9.20 2.03
CA PHE A 92 26.51 8.33 2.29
C PHE A 92 25.19 9.01 1.88
N TYR A 93 25.03 10.29 2.21
CA TYR A 93 23.86 11.07 1.80
C TYR A 93 23.70 11.12 0.27
N LEU A 94 24.78 11.38 -0.46
CA LEU A 94 24.76 11.44 -1.93
C LEU A 94 24.49 10.07 -2.57
N GLN A 95 25.14 9.02 -2.08
CA GLN A 95 24.89 7.65 -2.55
C GLN A 95 23.45 7.23 -2.32
N TYR A 96 22.93 7.47 -1.11
CA TYR A 96 21.55 7.14 -0.77
C TYR A 96 20.55 7.94 -1.61
N THR A 97 20.79 9.24 -1.79
CA THR A 97 19.96 10.10 -2.66
C THR A 97 19.95 9.58 -4.10
N LEU A 98 21.11 9.20 -4.65
CA LEU A 98 21.21 8.63 -5.99
C LEU A 98 20.43 7.32 -6.11
N VAL A 99 20.60 6.42 -5.13
CA VAL A 99 19.87 5.15 -5.08
C VAL A 99 18.37 5.41 -5.03
N MET A 100 17.89 6.30 -4.16
CA MET A 100 16.47 6.63 -4.05
C MET A 100 15.91 7.29 -5.32
N VAL A 101 16.67 8.15 -5.99
CA VAL A 101 16.23 8.76 -7.26
C VAL A 101 16.06 7.68 -8.34
N VAL A 102 17.01 6.75 -8.45
CA VAL A 102 16.93 5.62 -9.40
C VAL A 102 15.80 4.67 -9.03
N LEU A 103 15.61 4.39 -7.74
CA LEU A 103 14.58 3.50 -7.22
C LEU A 103 13.21 4.17 -7.05
N SER A 104 13.08 5.48 -7.29
CA SER A 104 11.80 6.20 -7.15
C SER A 104 10.68 5.61 -8.03
N GLY A 105 11.05 4.94 -9.12
CA GLY A 105 10.15 4.12 -9.92
C GLY A 105 9.56 2.90 -9.19
N PHE A 106 9.97 2.60 -7.96
CA PHE A 106 9.44 1.57 -7.05
C PHE A 106 8.76 2.18 -5.81
N ALA A 107 8.60 3.51 -5.75
CA ALA A 107 7.96 4.21 -4.63
C ALA A 107 6.60 3.62 -4.19
N PRO A 108 5.73 3.07 -5.07
CA PRO A 108 4.52 2.38 -4.63
C PRO A 108 4.80 1.19 -3.70
N PHE A 109 5.85 0.40 -3.98
CA PHE A 109 6.26 -0.72 -3.14
C PHE A 109 6.87 -0.27 -1.81
N GLU A 110 7.66 0.81 -1.81
CA GLU A 110 8.18 1.40 -0.57
C GLU A 110 7.04 1.89 0.32
N SER A 111 6.07 2.62 -0.27
CA SER A 111 4.90 3.12 0.45
C SER A 111 4.04 2.00 1.02
N LEU A 112 3.97 0.84 0.36
CA LEU A 112 3.27 -0.35 0.84
C LEU A 112 3.92 -0.90 2.11
N ILE A 113 5.25 -0.91 2.19
CA ILE A 113 5.98 -1.37 3.37
C ILE A 113 5.70 -0.42 4.54
N PHE A 114 5.79 0.89 4.32
CA PHE A 114 5.51 1.87 5.39
C PHE A 114 4.06 1.83 5.86
N THR A 115 3.10 1.76 4.93
CA THR A 115 1.67 1.72 5.28
C THR A 115 1.29 0.44 6.01
N SER A 116 1.91 -0.70 5.69
CA SER A 116 1.65 -1.97 6.39
C SER A 116 2.20 -2.01 7.82
N ILE A 117 3.27 -1.25 8.11
CA ILE A 117 3.79 -1.06 9.48
C ILE A 117 2.89 -0.12 10.30
N ILE A 118 2.47 1.00 9.71
CA ILE A 118 1.70 2.05 10.42
C ILE A 118 0.23 1.62 10.62
N VAL A 119 -0.37 1.01 9.60
CA VAL A 119 -1.77 0.60 9.59
C VAL A 119 -1.84 -0.92 9.41
N PRO A 120 -1.56 -1.71 10.46
CA PRO A 120 -1.48 -3.17 10.37
C PRO A 120 -2.82 -3.84 10.04
N GLN A 121 -3.93 -3.10 10.12
CA GLN A 121 -5.27 -3.56 9.73
C GLN A 121 -5.51 -3.46 8.22
N ALA A 122 -4.66 -2.74 7.47
CA ALA A 122 -4.79 -2.64 6.02
C ALA A 122 -4.35 -3.96 5.36
N SER A 123 -5.12 -4.44 4.40
CA SER A 123 -4.80 -5.67 3.66
C SER A 123 -3.54 -5.47 2.81
N PHE A 124 -2.40 -6.02 3.28
CA PHE A 124 -1.12 -6.00 2.56
C PHE A 124 -1.25 -6.66 1.18
N LEU A 125 -1.88 -7.85 1.14
CA LEU A 125 -2.04 -8.61 -0.10
C LEU A 125 -2.92 -7.86 -1.11
N GLY A 126 -3.96 -7.17 -0.64
CA GLY A 126 -4.83 -6.37 -1.49
C GLY A 126 -4.08 -5.23 -2.19
N HIS A 127 -3.33 -4.43 -1.43
CA HIS A 127 -2.54 -3.33 -2.00
C HIS A 127 -1.40 -3.82 -2.90
N LEU A 128 -0.70 -4.88 -2.50
CA LEU A 128 0.34 -5.51 -3.33
C LEU A 128 -0.23 -5.97 -4.68
N SER A 129 -1.40 -6.62 -4.66
CA SER A 129 -2.05 -7.09 -5.89
C SER A 129 -2.44 -5.93 -6.82
N GLY A 130 -2.93 -4.82 -6.27
CA GLY A 130 -3.24 -3.60 -7.03
C GLY A 130 -2.00 -2.97 -7.66
N ILE A 131 -0.88 -2.89 -6.93
CA ILE A 131 0.39 -2.39 -7.46
C ILE A 131 0.87 -3.29 -8.61
N ILE A 132 0.92 -4.61 -8.41
CA ILE A 132 1.37 -5.55 -9.45
C ILE A 132 0.51 -5.46 -10.72
N VAL A 133 -0.81 -5.45 -10.57
CA VAL A 133 -1.73 -5.30 -11.72
C VAL A 133 -1.54 -3.94 -12.40
N GLY A 134 -1.38 -2.86 -11.62
CA GLY A 134 -1.11 -1.52 -12.14
C GLY A 134 0.17 -1.46 -12.98
N TYR A 135 1.29 -2.01 -12.48
CA TYR A 135 2.54 -2.13 -13.25
C TYR A 135 2.39 -3.04 -14.47
N SER A 136 1.63 -4.13 -14.36
CA SER A 136 1.39 -5.04 -15.48
C SER A 136 0.64 -4.36 -16.63
N ILE A 137 -0.34 -3.52 -16.32
CA ILE A 137 -1.03 -2.68 -17.31
C ILE A 137 -0.08 -1.61 -17.85
N ALA A 138 0.65 -0.93 -16.97
CA ALA A 138 1.61 0.13 -17.30
C ALA A 138 2.91 -0.36 -17.96
N TRP A 139 3.15 -1.65 -18.12
CA TRP A 139 4.25 -2.20 -18.92
C TRP A 139 3.73 -2.91 -20.18
N GLY A 140 2.42 -2.85 -20.43
CA GLY A 140 1.81 -3.55 -21.56
C GLY A 140 1.84 -5.08 -21.44
N LEU A 141 2.13 -5.63 -20.25
CA LEU A 141 2.02 -7.07 -20.02
C LEU A 141 0.56 -7.52 -20.10
N ILE A 142 -0.36 -6.65 -19.71
CA ILE A 142 -1.81 -6.85 -19.84
C ILE A 142 -2.36 -5.80 -20.81
N HIS A 143 -2.48 -6.18 -22.07
CA HIS A 143 -3.28 -5.47 -23.05
C HIS A 143 -4.65 -6.13 -23.17
N GLY A 144 -5.72 -5.36 -23.01
CA GLY A 144 -7.06 -5.87 -23.31
C GLY A 144 -8.01 -6.02 -22.13
N MET A 145 -8.00 -5.07 -21.18
CA MET A 145 -9.18 -4.82 -20.35
C MET A 145 -10.29 -4.22 -21.23
N ASN A 146 -10.90 -5.06 -22.06
CA ASN A 146 -12.02 -4.68 -22.91
C ASN A 146 -13.32 -4.70 -22.08
N ASN A 147 -14.40 -4.16 -22.67
CA ASN A 147 -15.71 -4.15 -22.01
C ASN A 147 -16.17 -5.57 -21.60
N TYR A 148 -15.75 -6.59 -22.34
CA TYR A 148 -16.05 -7.98 -22.01
C TYR A 148 -15.41 -8.41 -20.67
N TRP A 149 -14.12 -8.15 -20.46
CA TRP A 149 -13.42 -8.47 -19.21
C TRP A 149 -13.96 -7.67 -18.03
N ALA A 150 -14.28 -6.39 -18.23
CA ALA A 150 -14.90 -5.55 -17.20
C ALA A 150 -16.27 -6.08 -16.76
N VAL A 151 -17.15 -6.42 -17.70
CA VAL A 151 -18.49 -6.97 -17.42
C VAL A 151 -18.40 -8.37 -16.80
N SER A 152 -17.49 -9.21 -17.29
CA SER A 152 -17.24 -10.55 -16.74
C SER A 152 -16.77 -10.49 -15.29
N MET A 153 -15.77 -9.65 -14.98
CA MET A 153 -15.27 -9.46 -13.61
C MET A 153 -16.35 -8.89 -12.69
N LEU A 154 -17.15 -7.92 -13.15
CA LEU A 154 -18.29 -7.41 -12.38
C LEU A 154 -19.30 -8.52 -12.07
N GLY A 155 -19.63 -9.35 -13.05
CA GLY A 155 -20.51 -10.51 -12.87
C GLY A 155 -19.97 -11.49 -11.83
N TRP A 156 -18.69 -11.85 -11.91
CA TRP A 156 -18.04 -12.72 -10.94
C TRP A 156 -17.99 -12.11 -9.53
N ILE A 157 -17.72 -10.80 -9.41
CA ILE A 157 -17.74 -10.09 -8.13
C ILE A 157 -19.14 -10.16 -7.51
N VAL A 158 -20.18 -9.86 -8.28
CA VAL A 158 -21.58 -9.93 -7.80
C VAL A 158 -21.92 -11.36 -7.36
N LEU A 159 -21.57 -12.37 -8.15
CA LEU A 159 -21.83 -13.78 -7.81
C LEU A 159 -21.13 -14.22 -6.52
N VAL A 160 -19.84 -13.89 -6.37
CA VAL A 160 -19.06 -14.20 -5.17
C VAL A 160 -19.61 -13.43 -3.96
N PHE A 161 -19.99 -12.17 -4.14
CA PHE A 161 -20.54 -11.34 -3.08
C PHE A 161 -21.90 -11.87 -2.58
N VAL A 162 -22.82 -12.20 -3.49
CA VAL A 162 -24.12 -12.83 -3.15
C VAL A 162 -23.90 -14.18 -2.45
N SER A 163 -22.98 -14.99 -2.97
CA SER A 163 -22.64 -16.29 -2.37
C SER A 163 -22.04 -16.13 -0.96
N SER A 164 -21.21 -15.10 -0.77
CA SER A 164 -20.60 -14.74 0.52
C SER A 164 -21.66 -14.29 1.52
N LEU A 165 -22.56 -13.38 1.14
CA LEU A 165 -23.68 -12.93 1.98
C LEU A 165 -24.59 -14.09 2.40
N LYS A 166 -24.90 -14.99 1.47
CA LYS A 166 -25.70 -16.19 1.76
C LYS A 166 -25.01 -17.13 2.75
N ARG A 167 -23.69 -17.35 2.61
CA ARG A 167 -22.93 -18.24 3.50
C ARG A 167 -22.63 -17.63 4.87
N SER A 168 -22.54 -16.30 4.95
CA SER A 168 -22.27 -15.59 6.21
C SER A 168 -23.53 -15.31 7.03
N GLY A 169 -24.72 -15.66 6.53
CA GLY A 169 -26.00 -15.50 7.25
C GLY A 169 -26.38 -14.04 7.50
N ALA A 170 -25.71 -13.09 6.84
CA ALA A 170 -25.95 -11.65 7.03
C ALA A 170 -27.26 -11.17 6.38
N PHE A 171 -27.80 -11.94 5.43
CA PHE A 171 -29.08 -11.70 4.77
C PHE A 171 -29.82 -13.01 4.57
N ASP A 172 -31.06 -13.07 5.06
CA ASP A 172 -31.96 -14.21 4.90
C ASP A 172 -32.70 -14.09 3.56
N PHE A 173 -32.20 -14.80 2.54
CA PHE A 173 -32.85 -14.80 1.22
C PHE A 173 -33.91 -15.91 1.19
N ASN A 174 -35.17 -15.53 1.44
CA ASN A 174 -36.38 -16.39 1.46
C ASN A 174 -36.64 -17.25 0.21
N PHE A 175 -35.80 -17.18 -0.84
CA PHE A 175 -36.01 -17.87 -2.11
C PHE A 175 -35.16 -19.15 -2.29
N LEU A 176 -34.17 -19.39 -1.44
CA LEU A 176 -33.35 -20.62 -1.51
C LEU A 176 -33.21 -21.24 -0.12
N GLU A 177 -34.30 -21.86 0.33
CA GLU A 177 -34.29 -22.78 1.46
C GLU A 177 -33.52 -24.04 1.02
N ILE A 178 -32.29 -24.19 1.51
CA ILE A 178 -31.57 -25.46 1.39
C ILE A 178 -31.98 -26.27 2.61
N GLU A 179 -32.89 -27.21 2.39
CA GLU A 179 -33.34 -28.13 3.42
C GLU A 179 -32.12 -28.90 3.97
N PRO A 180 -31.80 -28.77 5.27
CA PRO A 180 -30.68 -29.49 5.85
C PRO A 180 -31.05 -30.98 5.89
N VAL A 181 -30.36 -31.78 5.08
CA VAL A 181 -30.44 -33.25 5.12
C VAL A 181 -29.72 -33.73 6.39
N THR A 182 -30.31 -33.44 7.55
CA THR A 182 -29.97 -34.08 8.82
C THR A 182 -31.11 -34.99 9.18
N ASP A 183 -30.95 -36.25 8.80
CA ASP A 183 -31.77 -37.36 9.25
C ASP A 183 -31.67 -37.45 10.78
N PRO A 184 -32.78 -37.29 11.55
CA PRO A 184 -32.75 -37.30 13.02
C PRO A 184 -32.41 -38.68 13.62
N SER A 185 -32.13 -39.68 12.79
CA SER A 185 -31.85 -41.06 13.18
C SER A 185 -30.35 -41.36 13.36
N LEU A 186 -29.44 -40.44 13.01
CA LEU A 186 -28.00 -40.68 13.11
C LEU A 186 -27.41 -40.03 14.38
N PRO A 187 -26.68 -40.77 15.23
CA PRO A 187 -26.09 -40.24 16.45
C PRO A 187 -25.03 -39.19 16.11
N SER A 188 -25.24 -37.96 16.57
CA SER A 188 -24.29 -36.87 16.40
C SER A 188 -23.02 -37.13 17.22
N VAL A 189 -21.91 -37.49 16.57
CA VAL A 189 -20.60 -37.56 17.22
C VAL A 189 -20.14 -36.14 17.51
N ARG A 190 -20.34 -35.70 18.76
CA ARG A 190 -19.93 -34.39 19.26
C ARG A 190 -18.41 -34.38 19.42
N PHE A 191 -17.70 -33.81 18.45
CA PHE A 191 -16.27 -33.50 18.62
C PHE A 191 -16.12 -32.38 19.64
N LEU A 192 -15.77 -32.74 20.88
CA LEU A 192 -15.33 -31.82 21.91
C LEU A 192 -13.95 -31.29 21.53
N ALA A 193 -13.85 -29.99 21.28
CA ALA A 193 -12.57 -29.30 21.12
C ALA A 193 -11.74 -29.43 22.42
N PRO A 194 -10.43 -29.73 22.32
CA PRO A 194 -9.58 -29.85 23.49
C PRO A 194 -9.14 -28.46 23.95
N GLY A 195 -9.46 -28.10 25.19
CA GLY A 195 -8.69 -27.08 25.90
C GLY A 195 -9.48 -26.06 26.70
N THR A 196 -9.52 -26.32 28.01
CA THR A 196 -9.32 -25.33 29.08
C THR A 196 -10.56 -24.59 29.59
N GLY A 197 -11.14 -25.10 30.67
CA GLY A 197 -11.56 -24.23 31.78
C GLY A 197 -12.99 -24.39 32.29
N ARG A 198 -13.13 -25.20 33.35
CA ARG A 198 -14.05 -25.07 34.49
C ARG A 198 -15.44 -25.75 34.41
N THR A 199 -15.64 -26.55 35.47
CA THR A 199 -16.87 -27.06 36.11
C THR A 199 -17.64 -28.19 35.44
N LEU A 200 -17.42 -29.40 35.98
CA LEU A 200 -18.28 -30.57 35.88
C LEU A 200 -19.65 -30.25 36.49
N GLN A 201 -20.70 -30.16 35.67
CA GLN A 201 -22.08 -30.27 36.14
C GLN A 201 -22.57 -31.67 35.77
N MET A 202 -22.44 -32.60 36.72
CA MET A 202 -22.96 -33.96 36.61
C MET A 202 -24.42 -33.92 37.06
N SER A 203 -25.35 -33.69 36.13
CA SER A 203 -26.77 -33.98 36.37
C SER A 203 -26.99 -35.47 36.10
N SER A 204 -26.99 -36.26 37.19
CA SER A 204 -27.45 -37.63 37.22
C SER A 204 -28.95 -37.67 36.90
N LEU A 205 -29.33 -38.12 35.70
CA LEU A 205 -30.68 -38.61 35.46
C LEU A 205 -30.71 -40.11 35.79
N HIS A 206 -31.44 -40.42 36.85
CA HIS A 206 -31.70 -41.74 37.39
C HIS A 206 -32.54 -42.55 36.39
N GLU A 207 -32.06 -43.74 36.04
CA GLU A 207 -32.79 -44.73 35.25
C GLU A 207 -33.96 -45.34 36.05
N ALA A 208 -35.02 -45.61 35.29
CA ALA A 208 -35.96 -46.73 35.37
C ALA A 208 -36.72 -47.03 36.68
N GLY A 209 -38.04 -47.04 36.55
CA GLY A 209 -38.97 -47.68 37.47
C GLY A 209 -40.36 -47.76 36.83
N ALA A 210 -40.56 -48.75 35.95
CA ALA A 210 -41.88 -49.27 35.65
C ALA A 210 -42.26 -50.24 36.78
N ASP A 211 -43.44 -50.10 37.38
CA ASP A 211 -44.43 -51.18 37.42
C ASP A 211 -45.74 -50.77 38.08
N ILE A 212 -46.79 -51.35 37.54
CA ILE A 212 -48.18 -51.25 37.90
C ILE A 212 -48.50 -52.63 38.51
N VAL A 213 -48.96 -52.63 39.77
CA VAL A 213 -49.43 -53.78 40.60
C VAL A 213 -48.35 -54.73 41.12
#